data_AF-A0A966SSP8-F1
#
_entry.id   AF-A0A966SSP8-F1
#
_cell.length_a   1.000
_cell.length_b   1.000
_cell.length_c   1.000
_cell.angle_alpha   90.00
_cell.angle_beta   90.00
_cell.angle_gamma   90.00
#
_symmetry.space_group_name_H-M   'P 1'
#
loop_
_entity.id
_entity.type
_entity.pdbx_description
1 polymer ?
#
loop_
_entity_poly.entity_id
_entity_poly.type
_entity_poly.pdbx_seq_one_letter_code
_entity_poly.pdbx_strand_id
1 'polypeptide(L)'
;MQGAGLGLSVGAGISAAQSQQDAYRYQAGISEINARLAEVSAEQELEKGRTEQRRLQLQAENLKGSQRAAMAANGIVLNEGTAKNIIESTDYMAEEDMATIRANAARAAFGYRTQGMNYQAQAGAQRAAADGISPWMQGASTFLTGAGSVGANWYQLEKTKKGT
;
A
#
# COMPACT_ATOMS: atom_id res chain seq x y z
N MET A 1 14.77 -34.88 44.18
CA MET A 1 14.23 -34.83 42.81
C MET A 1 14.14 -33.38 42.38
N GLN A 2 15.01 -32.91 41.47
CA GLN A 2 14.91 -31.62 40.74
C GLN A 2 16.12 -31.53 39.80
N GLY A 3 16.18 -32.45 38.84
CA GLY A 3 17.22 -32.50 37.81
C GLY A 3 16.55 -32.56 36.44
N ALA A 4 15.74 -31.56 36.11
CA ALA A 4 15.06 -31.45 34.82
C ALA A 4 14.55 -30.01 34.65
N GLY A 5 15.41 -29.10 34.22
CA GLY A 5 15.01 -27.71 33.95
C GLY A 5 15.78 -27.03 32.82
N LEU A 6 16.94 -27.56 32.43
CA LEU A 6 17.83 -26.90 31.47
C LEU A 6 17.57 -27.28 30.00
N GLY A 7 16.66 -28.22 29.73
CA GLY A 7 16.25 -28.59 28.37
C GLY A 7 15.04 -27.80 27.83
N LEU A 8 14.25 -27.17 28.70
CA LEU A 8 13.01 -26.48 28.31
C LEU A 8 13.23 -25.04 27.81
N SER A 9 14.33 -24.39 28.18
CA SER A 9 14.60 -22.99 27.81
C SER A 9 15.06 -22.82 26.36
N VAL A 10 15.79 -23.79 25.80
CA VAL A 10 16.25 -23.75 24.39
C VAL A 10 15.08 -24.00 23.43
N GLY A 11 14.20 -24.97 23.73
CA GLY A 11 13.00 -25.23 22.94
C GLY A 11 11.99 -24.07 22.97
N ALA A 12 11.85 -23.41 24.13
CA ALA A 12 11.03 -22.20 24.26
C ALA A 12 11.58 -21.02 23.44
N GLY A 13 12.91 -20.80 23.43
CA GLY A 13 13.54 -19.74 22.63
C GLY A 13 13.45 -19.96 21.12
N ILE A 14 13.60 -21.20 20.65
CA ILE A 14 13.44 -21.56 19.23
C ILE A 14 11.98 -21.40 18.79
N SER A 15 11.02 -21.83 19.61
CA SER A 15 9.58 -21.65 19.35
C SER A 15 9.19 -20.17 19.31
N ALA A 16 9.72 -19.36 20.24
CA ALA A 16 9.53 -17.92 20.24
C ALA A 16 10.08 -17.25 18.96
N ALA A 17 11.28 -17.62 18.52
CA ALA A 17 11.88 -17.11 17.29
C ALA A 17 11.06 -17.50 16.04
N GLN A 18 10.59 -18.74 15.94
CA GLN A 18 9.73 -19.19 14.83
C GLN A 18 8.40 -18.43 14.81
N SER A 19 7.72 -18.32 15.95
CA SER A 19 6.45 -17.57 16.02
C SER A 19 6.61 -16.10 15.64
N GLN A 20 7.74 -15.48 16.00
CA GLN A 20 8.04 -14.11 15.60
C GLN A 20 8.34 -13.98 14.10
N GLN A 21 9.05 -14.95 13.52
CA GLN A 21 9.28 -15.02 12.08
C GLN A 21 7.95 -15.14 11.30
N ASP A 22 7.06 -16.03 11.74
CA ASP A 22 5.74 -16.23 11.13
C ASP A 22 4.87 -14.97 11.26
N ALA A 23 4.93 -14.28 12.40
CA ALA A 23 4.22 -13.01 12.59
C ALA A 23 4.67 -11.94 11.59
N TYR A 24 5.98 -11.79 11.34
CA TYR A 24 6.49 -10.86 10.33
C TYR A 24 6.09 -11.26 8.91
N ARG A 25 6.13 -12.55 8.57
CA ARG A 25 5.67 -13.05 7.26
C ARG A 25 4.19 -12.81 7.04
N TYR A 26 3.38 -13.00 8.08
CA TYR A 26 1.95 -12.72 8.03
C TYR A 26 1.68 -11.22 7.82
N GLN A 27 2.38 -10.35 8.55
CA GLN A 27 2.29 -8.90 8.34
C GLN A 27 2.71 -8.50 6.92
N ALA A 28 3.77 -9.12 6.38
CA ALA A 28 4.19 -8.89 5.00
C ALA A 28 3.08 -9.27 4.01
N GLY A 29 2.40 -10.40 4.22
CA GLY A 29 1.25 -10.80 3.41
C GLY A 29 0.10 -9.79 3.45
N ILE A 30 -0.23 -9.24 4.63
CA ILE A 30 -1.23 -8.17 4.76
C ILE A 30 -0.81 -6.93 3.97
N SER A 31 0.45 -6.50 4.12
CA SER A 31 1.00 -5.36 3.39
C SER A 31 0.91 -5.57 1.87
N GLU A 32 1.15 -6.77 1.36
CA GLU A 32 0.97 -7.06 -0.07
C GLU A 32 -0.49 -7.01 -0.53
N ILE A 33 -1.43 -7.49 0.29
CA ILE A 33 -2.86 -7.38 0.01
C ILE A 33 -3.25 -5.90 -0.07
N ASN A 34 -2.76 -5.08 0.86
CA ASN A 34 -3.00 -3.63 0.86
C ASN A 34 -2.39 -2.96 -0.37
N ALA A 35 -1.21 -3.38 -0.80
CA ALA A 35 -0.59 -2.88 -2.03
C ALA A 35 -1.45 -3.19 -3.27
N ARG A 36 -1.97 -4.41 -3.38
CA ARG A 36 -2.87 -4.81 -4.49
C ARG A 36 -4.18 -4.03 -4.44
N LEU A 37 -4.77 -3.87 -3.26
CA LEU A 37 -6.00 -3.09 -3.09
C LEU A 37 -5.81 -1.63 -3.50
N ALA A 38 -4.65 -1.05 -3.19
CA ALA A 38 -4.29 0.29 -3.63
C ALA A 38 -4.18 0.38 -5.16
N GLU A 39 -3.59 -0.61 -5.84
CA GLU A 39 -3.56 -0.62 -7.31
C GLU A 39 -4.98 -0.72 -7.91
N VAL A 40 -5.82 -1.62 -7.39
CA VAL A 40 -7.22 -1.72 -7.83
C VAL A 40 -7.97 -0.40 -7.63
N SER A 41 -7.73 0.28 -6.51
CA SER A 41 -8.31 1.59 -6.23
C SER A 41 -7.80 2.66 -7.22
N ALA A 42 -6.52 2.61 -7.59
CA ALA A 42 -5.96 3.48 -8.61
C ALA A 42 -6.62 3.27 -9.99
N GLU A 43 -6.80 2.01 -10.40
CA GLU A 43 -7.47 1.65 -11.65
C GLU A 43 -8.93 2.13 -11.67
N GLN A 44 -9.66 1.95 -10.56
CA GLN A 44 -11.03 2.43 -10.41
C GLN A 44 -11.14 3.94 -10.59
N GLU A 45 -10.22 4.73 -10.03
CA GLU A 45 -10.22 6.19 -10.22
C GLU A 45 -9.96 6.60 -11.68
N LEU A 46 -9.07 5.90 -12.38
CA LEU A 46 -8.85 6.11 -13.81
C LEU A 46 -10.11 5.77 -14.62
N GLU A 47 -10.79 4.68 -14.28
CA GLU A 47 -12.00 4.25 -14.97
C GLU A 47 -13.19 5.20 -14.72
N LYS A 48 -13.34 5.71 -13.50
CA LYS A 48 -14.29 6.79 -13.17
C LYS A 48 -14.02 8.01 -14.03
N GLY A 49 -12.77 8.46 -14.10
CA GLY A 49 -12.38 9.60 -14.95
C GLY A 49 -12.66 9.39 -16.43
N ARG A 50 -12.44 8.17 -16.96
CA ARG A 50 -12.81 7.82 -18.35
C ARG A 50 -14.32 7.87 -18.57
N THR A 51 -15.10 7.39 -17.61
CA THR A 51 -16.56 7.41 -17.70
C THR A 51 -17.10 8.84 -17.67
N GLU A 52 -16.54 9.69 -16.82
CA GLU A 52 -16.91 11.10 -16.74
C GLU A 52 -16.55 11.87 -18.01
N GLN A 53 -15.37 11.61 -18.60
CA GLN A 53 -15.00 12.16 -19.92
C GLN A 53 -16.01 11.77 -21.00
N ARG A 54 -16.43 10.50 -21.06
CA ARG A 54 -17.44 10.06 -22.03
C ARG A 54 -18.77 10.79 -21.83
N ARG A 55 -19.20 10.96 -20.58
CA ARG A 55 -20.43 11.70 -20.26
C ARG A 55 -20.34 13.15 -20.74
N LEU A 56 -19.24 13.83 -20.44
CA LEU A 56 -19.00 15.21 -20.85
C LEU A 56 -18.95 15.34 -22.38
N GLN A 57 -18.26 14.41 -23.05
CA GLN A 57 -18.19 14.38 -24.51
C GLN A 57 -19.58 14.26 -25.14
N LEU A 58 -20.44 13.37 -24.64
CA LEU A 58 -21.83 13.26 -25.11
C LEU A 58 -22.63 14.55 -24.86
N GLN A 59 -22.41 15.24 -23.75
CA GLN A 59 -23.07 16.51 -23.46
C GLN A 59 -22.62 17.60 -24.44
N ALA A 60 -21.32 17.70 -24.72
CA ALA A 60 -20.76 18.64 -25.68
C ALA A 60 -21.29 18.38 -27.10
N GLU A 61 -21.33 17.12 -27.53
CA GLU A 61 -21.86 16.75 -28.86
C GLU A 61 -23.36 17.05 -29.00
N ASN A 62 -24.16 16.79 -27.96
CA ASN A 62 -25.58 17.18 -27.97
C ASN A 62 -25.76 18.70 -28.04
N LEU A 63 -24.96 19.47 -27.29
CA LEU A 63 -24.98 20.93 -27.34
C LEU A 63 -24.62 21.44 -28.74
N LYS A 64 -23.55 20.91 -29.35
CA LYS A 64 -23.16 21.22 -30.73
C LYS A 64 -24.26 20.88 -31.72
N GLY A 65 -24.94 19.74 -31.55
CA GLY A 65 -26.10 19.36 -32.35
C GLY A 65 -27.23 20.39 -32.27
N SER A 66 -27.57 20.82 -31.05
CA SER A 66 -28.58 21.88 -30.83
C SER A 66 -28.16 23.23 -31.42
N GLN A 67 -26.89 23.64 -31.24
CA GLN A 67 -26.34 24.86 -31.83
C GLN A 67 -26.42 24.83 -33.35
N ARG A 68 -26.04 23.72 -33.99
CA ARG A 68 -26.12 23.53 -35.45
C ARG A 68 -27.56 23.61 -35.95
N ALA A 69 -28.50 22.93 -35.28
CA ALA A 69 -29.91 22.98 -35.63
C ALA A 69 -30.50 24.39 -35.51
N ALA A 70 -30.17 25.12 -34.43
CA ALA A 70 -30.60 26.50 -34.23
C ALA A 70 -30.01 27.44 -35.29
N MET A 71 -28.73 27.32 -35.62
CA MET A 71 -28.09 28.12 -36.66
C MET A 71 -28.69 27.84 -38.05
N ALA A 72 -28.94 26.57 -38.36
CA ALA A 72 -29.61 26.17 -39.60
C ALA A 72 -31.05 26.73 -39.69
N ALA A 73 -31.81 26.68 -38.59
CA ALA A 73 -33.16 27.25 -38.51
C ALA A 73 -33.19 28.78 -38.70
N ASN A 74 -32.11 29.47 -38.30
CA ASN A 74 -31.94 30.91 -38.47
C ASN A 74 -31.24 31.29 -39.81
N GLY A 75 -30.99 30.32 -40.70
CA GLY A 75 -30.35 30.58 -42.00
C GLY A 75 -28.86 30.97 -41.91
N ILE A 76 -28.19 30.67 -40.79
CA ILE A 76 -26.78 31.00 -40.57
C ILE A 76 -25.90 29.91 -41.21
N VAL A 77 -24.94 30.33 -42.04
CA VAL A 77 -23.96 29.42 -42.65
C VAL A 77 -23.02 28.89 -41.57
N LEU A 78 -23.05 27.58 -41.32
CA LEU A 78 -22.32 26.92 -40.24
C LEU A 78 -20.78 27.00 -40.38
N ASN A 79 -20.27 27.24 -41.58
CA ASN A 79 -18.86 27.14 -41.91
C ASN A 79 -18.12 28.49 -41.95
N GLU A 80 -18.79 29.60 -41.66
CA GLU A 80 -18.20 30.95 -41.80
C GLU A 80 -18.54 31.85 -40.60
N GLY A 81 -17.59 32.70 -40.20
CA GLY A 81 -17.80 33.74 -39.17
C GLY A 81 -18.13 33.22 -37.76
N THR A 82 -19.09 33.89 -37.11
CA THR A 82 -19.44 33.69 -35.68
C THR A 82 -19.98 32.29 -35.36
N ALA A 83 -20.62 31.63 -36.33
CA ALA A 83 -21.19 30.29 -36.18
C ALA A 83 -20.13 29.22 -35.89
N LYS A 84 -19.03 29.28 -36.64
CA LYS A 84 -17.86 28.42 -36.47
C LYS A 84 -17.20 28.66 -35.11
N ASN A 85 -17.03 29.92 -34.71
CA ASN A 85 -16.43 30.28 -33.43
C ASN A 85 -17.22 29.76 -32.22
N ILE A 86 -18.56 29.72 -32.29
CA ILE A 86 -19.41 29.19 -31.20
C ILE A 86 -19.20 27.67 -31.02
N ILE A 87 -19.17 26.92 -32.13
CA ILE A 87 -18.93 25.47 -32.09
C ILE A 87 -17.49 25.19 -31.61
N GLU A 88 -16.50 25.90 -32.16
CA GLU A 88 -15.09 25.75 -31.76
C GLU A 88 -14.88 26.12 -30.29
N SER A 89 -15.54 27.16 -29.78
CA SER A 89 -15.51 27.50 -28.35
C SER A 89 -16.11 26.38 -27.50
N THR A 90 -17.16 25.71 -27.98
CA THR A 90 -17.79 24.58 -27.26
C THR A 90 -16.84 23.39 -27.22
N ASP A 91 -16.15 23.10 -28.34
CA ASP A 91 -15.13 22.06 -28.41
C ASP A 91 -13.94 22.35 -27.49
N TYR A 92 -13.44 23.58 -27.50
CA TYR A 92 -12.34 24.01 -26.63
C TYR A 92 -12.69 23.85 -25.14
N MET A 93 -13.87 24.33 -24.72
CA MET A 93 -14.32 24.19 -23.33
C MET A 93 -14.47 22.72 -22.94
N ALA A 94 -15.06 21.89 -23.80
CA ALA A 94 -15.18 20.46 -23.55
C ALA A 94 -13.82 19.76 -23.42
N GLU A 95 -12.84 20.16 -24.24
CA GLU A 95 -11.49 19.61 -24.18
C GLU A 95 -10.75 20.01 -22.90
N GLU A 96 -10.88 21.27 -22.47
CA GLU A 96 -10.31 21.76 -21.21
C GLU A 96 -10.90 21.04 -19.99
N ASP A 97 -12.22 20.85 -19.97
CA ASP A 97 -12.92 20.09 -18.92
C ASP A 97 -12.50 18.61 -18.94
N MET A 98 -12.40 17.99 -20.12
CA MET A 98 -11.90 16.61 -20.25
C MET A 98 -10.45 16.47 -19.76
N ALA A 99 -9.58 17.44 -20.05
CA ALA A 99 -8.20 17.46 -19.58
C ALA A 99 -8.15 17.58 -18.05
N THR A 100 -9.01 18.40 -17.46
CA THR A 100 -9.16 18.53 -16.01
C THR A 100 -9.59 17.20 -15.37
N ILE A 101 -10.58 16.52 -15.93
CA ILE A 101 -11.01 15.19 -15.47
C ILE A 101 -9.85 14.19 -15.53
N ARG A 102 -9.09 14.15 -16.65
CA ARG A 102 -7.90 13.28 -16.78
C ARG A 102 -6.87 13.58 -15.70
N ALA A 103 -6.56 14.86 -15.48
CA ALA A 103 -5.58 15.28 -14.50
C ALA A 103 -6.01 14.92 -13.06
N ASN A 104 -7.30 15.06 -12.74
CA ASN A 104 -7.83 14.68 -11.43
C ASN A 104 -7.76 13.17 -11.20
N ALA A 105 -8.22 12.37 -12.17
CA ALA A 105 -8.17 10.92 -12.10
C ALA A 105 -6.72 10.40 -12.01
N ALA A 106 -5.79 10.97 -12.79
CA ALA A 106 -4.38 10.62 -12.74
C ALA A 106 -3.74 10.95 -11.39
N ARG A 107 -4.07 12.12 -10.80
CA ARG A 107 -3.59 12.51 -9.46
C ARG A 107 -4.12 11.57 -8.37
N ALA A 108 -5.40 11.20 -8.41
CA ALA A 108 -5.99 10.27 -7.47
C ALA A 108 -5.33 8.87 -7.59
N ALA A 109 -5.21 8.36 -8.81
CA ALA A 109 -4.55 7.09 -9.08
C ALA A 109 -3.09 7.07 -8.63
N PHE A 110 -2.35 8.14 -8.89
CA PHE A 110 -0.97 8.30 -8.40
C PHE A 110 -0.87 8.26 -6.88
N GLY A 111 -1.82 8.90 -6.17
CA GLY A 111 -1.91 8.84 -4.71
C GLY A 111 -2.05 7.41 -4.19
N TYR A 112 -2.97 6.64 -4.76
CA TYR A 112 -3.15 5.23 -4.42
C TYR A 112 -1.93 4.37 -4.76
N ARG A 113 -1.33 4.55 -5.95
CA ARG A 113 -0.10 3.83 -6.31
C ARG A 113 1.06 4.13 -5.37
N THR A 114 1.17 5.37 -4.90
CA THR A 114 2.17 5.77 -3.90
C THR A 114 1.93 5.05 -2.57
N GLN A 115 0.67 4.95 -2.13
CA GLN A 115 0.33 4.11 -0.96
C GLN A 115 0.69 2.65 -1.20
N GLY A 116 0.41 2.12 -2.39
CA GLY A 116 0.78 0.77 -2.79
C GLY A 116 2.29 0.50 -2.70
N MET A 117 3.13 1.42 -3.20
CA MET A 117 4.59 1.35 -3.06
C MET A 117 5.03 1.36 -1.59
N ASN A 118 4.41 2.18 -0.75
CA ASN A 118 4.72 2.19 0.69
C ASN A 118 4.38 0.85 1.36
N TYR A 119 3.27 0.20 0.97
CA TYR A 119 2.93 -1.12 1.46
C TYR A 119 3.88 -2.21 0.95
N GLN A 120 4.32 -2.13 -0.31
CA GLN A 120 5.34 -3.04 -0.84
C GLN A 120 6.67 -2.89 -0.08
N ALA A 121 7.08 -1.66 0.23
CA ALA A 121 8.26 -1.39 1.04
C ALA A 121 8.12 -1.97 2.46
N GLN A 122 6.95 -1.81 3.09
CA GLN A 122 6.65 -2.42 4.39
C GLN A 122 6.71 -3.96 4.35
N ALA A 123 6.13 -4.57 3.31
CA ALA A 123 6.21 -6.03 3.11
C ALA A 123 7.65 -6.51 2.96
N GLY A 124 8.46 -5.78 2.18
CA GLY A 124 9.89 -6.06 2.02
C GLY A 124 10.67 -5.96 3.33
N ALA A 125 10.42 -4.91 4.11
CA ALA A 125 11.04 -4.73 5.42
C ALA A 125 10.63 -5.82 6.43
N GLN A 126 9.35 -6.20 6.44
CA GLN A 126 8.84 -7.28 7.29
C GLN A 126 9.45 -8.63 6.92
N ARG A 127 9.61 -8.92 5.62
CA ARG A 127 10.35 -10.12 5.17
C ARG A 127 11.81 -10.10 5.58
N ALA A 128 12.50 -8.98 5.38
CA ALA A 128 13.89 -8.84 5.80
C ALA A 128 14.04 -9.04 7.32
N ALA A 129 13.09 -8.53 8.13
CA ALA A 129 13.05 -8.78 9.57
C ALA A 129 12.82 -10.26 9.90
N ALA A 130 11.90 -10.93 9.18
CA ALA A 130 11.65 -12.36 9.33
C ALA A 130 12.88 -13.22 8.98
N ASP A 131 13.61 -12.85 7.94
CA ASP A 131 14.81 -13.57 7.47
C ASP A 131 16.03 -13.27 8.36
N GLY A 132 16.07 -12.10 8.99
CA GLY A 132 17.09 -11.73 9.98
C GLY A 132 16.94 -12.44 11.33
N ILE A 133 15.78 -13.03 11.62
CA ILE A 133 15.60 -13.89 12.79
C ILE A 133 16.26 -15.23 12.52
N SER A 134 17.42 -15.46 13.13
CA SER A 134 18.05 -16.78 13.17
C SER A 134 17.59 -17.53 14.45
N PRO A 135 16.77 -18.60 14.33
CA PRO A 135 16.33 -19.39 15.48
C PRO A 135 17.52 -20.02 16.24
N TRP A 136 18.59 -20.35 15.51
CA TRP A 136 19.85 -20.85 16.06
C TRP A 136 20.56 -19.80 16.92
N MET A 137 20.66 -18.55 16.44
CA MET A 137 21.39 -17.50 17.16
C MET A 137 20.64 -17.02 18.40
N GLN A 138 19.30 -16.95 18.37
CA GLN A 138 18.49 -16.67 19.55
C GLN A 138 18.44 -17.85 20.54
N GLY A 139 18.46 -19.10 20.03
CA GLY A 139 18.63 -20.29 20.87
C GLY A 139 20.00 -20.32 21.55
N ALA A 140 21.07 -19.95 20.85
CA ALA A 140 22.42 -19.86 21.38
C ALA A 140 22.61 -18.71 22.38
N SER A 141 22.04 -17.52 22.12
CA SER A 141 22.07 -16.42 23.10
C SER A 141 21.25 -16.74 24.35
N THR A 142 20.09 -17.38 24.21
CA THR A 142 19.29 -17.88 25.34
C THR A 142 20.05 -18.95 26.12
N PHE A 143 20.77 -19.84 25.44
CA PHE A 143 21.64 -20.85 26.06
C PHE A 143 22.82 -20.21 26.82
N LEU A 144 23.51 -19.24 26.22
CA LEU A 144 24.62 -18.51 26.87
C LEU A 144 24.18 -17.70 28.08
N THR A 145 23.03 -17.03 27.98
CA THR A 145 22.45 -16.24 29.09
C THR A 145 21.92 -17.16 30.19
N GLY A 146 21.32 -18.29 29.82
CA GLY A 146 20.94 -19.36 30.73
C GLY A 146 22.13 -19.97 31.47
N ALA A 147 23.26 -20.21 30.80
CA ALA A 147 24.49 -20.70 31.43
C ALA A 147 25.12 -19.67 32.37
N GLY A 148 25.10 -18.37 32.02
CA GLY A 148 25.61 -17.29 32.87
C GLY A 148 24.83 -17.11 34.18
N SER A 149 23.50 -17.28 34.15
CA SER A 149 22.65 -17.18 35.35
C SER A 149 22.80 -18.37 36.31
N VAL A 150 23.07 -19.58 35.81
CA VAL A 150 23.38 -20.75 36.65
C VAL A 150 24.72 -20.57 37.37
N GLY A 151 25.75 -20.05 36.69
CA GLY A 151 27.06 -19.76 37.29
C GLY A 151 27.00 -18.68 38.36
N ALA A 152 26.22 -17.61 38.15
CA ALA A 152 26.01 -16.55 39.13
C ALA A 152 25.29 -17.05 40.40
N ASN A 153 24.27 -17.90 40.25
CA ASN A 153 23.52 -18.44 41.38
C ASN A 153 24.33 -19.43 42.23
N TRP A 154 25.16 -20.28 41.60
CA TRP A 154 26.07 -21.17 42.34
C TRP A 154 27.12 -20.40 43.15
N TYR A 155 27.69 -19.35 42.56
CA TYR A 155 28.68 -18.51 43.24
C TYR A 155 28.08 -17.71 44.41
N GLN A 156 26.82 -17.28 44.32
CA GLN A 156 26.11 -16.64 45.42
C GLN A 156 25.70 -17.63 46.53
N LEU A 157 25.36 -18.87 46.18
CA LEU A 157 25.06 -19.95 47.13
C LEU A 157 26.30 -20.43 47.91
N GLU A 158 27.47 -20.48 47.28
CA GLU A 158 28.73 -20.79 47.99
C GLU A 158 29.16 -19.65 48.92
N LYS A 159 28.95 -18.39 48.54
CA LYS A 159 29.25 -17.23 49.39
C LYS A 159 28.34 -17.16 50.62
N THR A 160 27.08 -17.56 50.50
CA THR A 160 26.15 -17.63 51.64
C THR A 160 26.45 -18.83 52.55
N LYS A 161 26.95 -19.96 52.02
CA LYS A 161 27.38 -21.11 52.84
C LYS A 161 28.72 -20.92 53.57
N LYS A 162 29.62 -20.04 53.09
CA LYS A 162 30.88 -19.69 53.78
C LYS A 162 30.74 -18.48 54.72
N GLY A 163 29.52 -17.94 54.87
CA GLY A 163 29.20 -16.76 55.69
C GLY A 163 28.43 -17.07 56.99
N THR A 164 28.43 -18.32 57.43
CA THR A 164 27.98 -18.79 58.77
C THR A 164 29.01 -19.79 59.28
#